data_AF-A0A1B3SKU1-F1
#
_entry.id   AF-A0A1B3SKU1-F1
#
_cell.length_a   1.000
_cell.length_b   1.000
_cell.length_c   1.000
_cell.angle_alpha   90.00
_cell.angle_beta   90.00
_cell.angle_gamma   90.00
#
_symmetry.space_group_name_H-M   'P 1'
#
loop_
_entity.id
_entity.type
_entity.pdbx_description
1 polymer ?
#
loop_
_entity_poly.entity_id
_entity_poly.type
_entity_poly.pdbx_seq_one_letter_code
_entity_poly.pdbx_strand_id
1 'polypeptide(L)' 'MNKCQNEGCSNDINAQDPKRIYVYDEKIEDEIAVSVCDQCYKKSKDEENDIDWSHSVDDQEE' A
#
# COMPACT_ATOMS: atom_id res chain seq x y z
N MET A 1 9.67 11.14 17.12
CA MET A 1 9.78 10.90 15.66
C MET A 1 9.02 9.62 15.37
N ASN A 2 7.93 9.72 14.60
CA ASN A 2 7.14 8.55 14.22
C ASN A 2 7.91 7.81 13.12
N LYS A 3 8.19 6.52 13.34
CA LYS A 3 8.94 5.69 12.40
C LYS A 3 7.98 4.89 11.55
N CYS A 4 8.39 4.60 10.32
CA CYS A 4 7.65 3.75 9.38
C CYS A 4 7.31 2.43 10.08
N GLN A 5 6.03 2.05 10.04
CA GLN A 5 5.55 0.82 10.65
C GLN A 5 5.51 -0.34 9.63
N ASN A 6 6.02 -0.12 8.41
CA ASN A 6 6.16 -1.19 7.42
C ASN A 6 7.30 -2.14 7.83
N GLU A 7 7.06 -3.45 7.73
CA GLU A 7 8.07 -4.45 8.07
C GLU A 7 9.30 -4.29 7.16
N GLY A 8 10.47 -4.12 7.77
CA GLY A 8 11.74 -3.89 7.04
C GLY A 8 12.04 -2.45 6.66
N CYS A 9 11.20 -1.47 7.04
CA CYS A 9 11.49 -0.04 6.85
C CYS A 9 11.77 0.66 8.18
N SER A 10 12.90 1.37 8.28
CA SER A 10 13.27 2.16 9.48
C SER A 10 13.25 3.67 9.24
N ASN A 11 12.68 4.12 8.12
CA ASN A 11 12.64 5.53 7.74
C ASN A 11 11.68 6.32 8.64
N ASP A 12 11.93 7.61 8.78
CA ASP A 12 11.01 8.53 9.46
C ASP A 12 9.74 8.75 8.63
N ILE A 13 8.61 8.85 9.33
CA ILE A 13 7.33 9.26 8.74
C ILE A 13 7.28 10.78 8.74
N ASN A 14 6.76 11.35 7.66
CA ASN A 14 6.43 12.76 7.61
C ASN A 14 5.31 13.08 8.62
N ALA A 15 5.65 13.82 9.67
CA ALA A 15 4.71 14.16 10.73
C ALA A 15 3.63 15.17 10.28
N GLN A 16 3.87 15.93 9.20
CA GLN A 16 2.92 16.90 8.67
C GLN A 16 1.88 16.25 7.73
N ASP A 17 2.24 15.15 7.09
CA ASP A 17 1.39 14.42 6.15
C ASP A 17 1.60 12.89 6.32
N PRO A 18 1.03 12.30 7.38
CA PRO A 18 1.24 10.89 7.68
C PRO A 18 0.50 10.01 6.67
N LYS A 19 1.26 9.31 5.82
CA LYS A 19 0.72 8.31 4.89
C LYS A 19 0.39 7.00 5.60
N ARG A 20 -0.63 6.31 5.10
CA ARG A 20 -1.10 5.02 5.65
C ARG A 20 -1.36 4.03 4.53
N ILE A 21 -1.06 2.77 4.78
CA ILE A 21 -1.44 1.63 3.95
C ILE A 21 -2.33 0.71 4.78
N TYR A 22 -3.22 -0.03 4.11
CA TYR A 22 -4.06 -1.03 4.78
C TYR A 22 -3.38 -2.39 4.60
N VAL A 23 -3.12 -3.07 5.71
CA VAL A 23 -2.49 -4.39 5.73
C VAL A 23 -3.43 -5.33 6.44
N TYR A 24 -3.73 -6.47 5.82
CA TYR A 24 -4.56 -7.49 6.43
C TYR A 24 -3.81 -8.15 7.61
N ASP A 25 -4.44 -8.16 8.78
CA ASP A 25 -3.92 -8.81 9.99
C ASP A 25 -4.71 -10.08 10.29
N GLU A 26 -4.04 -11.24 10.15
CA GLU A 26 -4.65 -12.56 10.35
C GLU A 26 -5.15 -12.82 11.78
N LYS A 27 -4.68 -12.06 12.78
CA LYS A 27 -5.10 -12.27 14.19
C LYS A 27 -6.48 -11.70 14.46
N ILE A 28 -6.86 -10.65 13.75
CA ILE A 28 -8.16 -10.00 13.87
C ILE A 28 -9.04 -10.24 12.65
N GLU A 29 -8.49 -10.90 11.62
CA GLU A 29 -9.15 -11.21 10.34
C GLU A 29 -9.69 -9.94 9.65
N ASP A 30 -8.93 -8.84 9.73
CA ASP A 30 -9.36 -7.52 9.25
C ASP A 30 -8.16 -6.67 8.78
N GLU A 31 -8.44 -5.61 8.02
CA GLU A 31 -7.44 -4.69 7.50
C GLU A 31 -7.15 -3.55 8.49
N ILE A 32 -5.87 -3.40 8.84
CA ILE A 32 -5.41 -2.33 9.73
C ILE A 32 -4.68 -1.24 8.96
N ALA A 33 -4.97 0.01 9.31
CA ALA A 33 -4.26 1.17 8.77
C ALA A 33 -2.90 1.33 9.46
N VAL A 34 -1.82 1.08 8.73
CA VAL A 34 -0.43 1.16 9.20
C VAL A 34 0.21 2.44 8.68
N SER A 35 0.85 3.22 9.55
CA SER A 35 1.49 4.49 9.15
C SER A 35 2.86 4.23 8.55
N VAL A 36 3.13 4.77 7.36
CA VAL A 36 4.34 4.48 6.59
C VAL A 36 4.99 5.75 6.04
N CYS A 37 6.26 5.64 5.64
CA CYS A 37 6.96 6.71 4.95
C CYS A 37 6.47 6.82 3.49
N ASP A 38 6.76 7.96 2.84
CA ASP A 38 6.32 8.24 1.46
C ASP A 38 6.81 7.19 0.45
N GLN A 39 8.00 6.63 0.67
CA GLN A 39 8.54 5.59 -0.20
C GLN A 39 7.76 4.29 -0.11
N CYS A 40 7.42 3.84 1.10
CA CYS A 40 6.63 2.62 1.29
C CYS A 40 5.19 2.81 0.81
N TYR A 41 4.62 4.00 1.05
CA TYR A 41 3.30 4.35 0.52
C TYR A 41 3.27 4.28 -1.00
N LYS A 42 4.24 4.91 -1.67
CA LYS A 42 4.33 4.90 -3.12
C LYS A 42 4.51 3.49 -3.67
N LYS A 43 5.43 2.70 -3.10
CA LYS A 43 5.66 1.31 -3.53
C LYS A 43 4.39 0.46 -3.43
N SER A 44 3.68 0.53 -2.31
CA SER A 44 2.41 -0.20 -2.13
C SER A 44 1.35 0.24 -3.13
N LYS A 45 1.23 1.55 -3.41
CA LYS A 45 0.30 2.05 -4.41
C LYS A 45 0.70 1.68 -5.83
N ASP A 46 1.99 1.64 -6.14
CA ASP A 46 2.48 1.19 -7.44
C ASP A 46 2.16 -0.30 -7.63
N GLU A 47 2.37 -1.15 -6.62
CA GLU A 47 1.99 -2.58 -6.65
C GLU A 47 0.47 -2.80 -6.79
N GLU A 48 -0.35 -1.98 -6.13
CA GLU A 48 -1.82 -2.01 -6.29
C GLU A 48 -2.29 -1.51 -7.65
N ASN A 49 -1.54 -0.61 -8.30
CA ASN A 49 -1.89 -0.06 -9.60
C ASN A 49 -1.24 -0.83 -10.77
N ASP A 50 -0.28 -1.70 -10.49
CA ASP A 50 0.32 -2.65 -11.45
C ASP A 50 -0.61 -3.84 -11.70
N ILE A 51 -1.90 -3.53 -11.87
CA ILE A 51 -2.90 -4.48 -12.35
C ILE A 51 -2.67 -4.62 -13.84
N ASP A 52 -2.41 -5.83 -14.29
CA ASP A 52 -2.27 -6.14 -15.71
C ASP A 52 -3.65 -6.02 -16.41
N TRP A 53 -3.93 -4.83 -16.92
CA TRP A 53 -5.13 -4.54 -17.70
C TRP A 53 -5.12 -5.19 -19.10
N SER A 54 -4.03 -5.87 -19.50
CA SER A 54 -3.95 -6.53 -20.81
C SER A 54 -4.96 -7.67 -21.00
N HIS A 55 -5.56 -8.14 -19.90
CA HIS A 55 -6.62 -9.15 -19.88
C HIS A 55 -8.03 -8.57 -19.59
N SER A 56 -8.18 -7.24 -19.46
CA SER A 56 -9.45 -6.59 -19.08
C SER A 56 -10.35 -6.18 -20.26
N VAL A 57 -9.90 -6.36 -21.49
CA VAL A 57 -10.77 -6.29 -22.67
C VAL A 57 -10.91 -7.68 -23.26
N ASP A 58 -11.98 -8.37 -22.89
CA ASP A 58 -12.57 -9.35 -23.80
C ASP A 58 -13.02 -8.54 -25.03
N ASP A 59 -12.19 -8.52 -26.08
CA ASP A 59 -12.60 -8.16 -27.44
C ASP A 59 -13.62 -9.21 -27.92
N GLN A 60 -14.84 -9.17 -27.38
CA GLN A 60 -16.00 -9.74 -28.04
C GLN A 60 -16.45 -8.75 -29.11
N GLU A 61 -15.66 -8.64 -30.18
CA GLU A 61 -16.15 -8.09 -31.44
C GLU A 61 -17.19 -9.05 -32.03
N GLU A 62 -18.38 -8.51 -32.22
CA GLU A 62 -19.61 -9.11 -32.76
C GLU A 62 -19.51 -9.49 -34.24
#